data_AF-A0A816FP91-F1
#
_entry.id   AF-A0A816FP91-F1
#
_cell.length_a   1.000
_cell.length_b   1.000
_cell.length_c   1.000
_cell.angle_alpha   90.00
_cell.angle_beta   90.00
_cell.angle_gamma   90.00
#
_symmetry.space_group_name_H-M   'P 1'
#
loop_
_entity.id
_entity.type
_entity.pdbx_description
1 polymer ?
#
loop_
_entity_poly.entity_id
_entity_poly.type
_entity_poly.pdbx_seq_one_letter_code
_entity_poly.pdbx_strand_id
1 'polypeptide(L)'
;LKELKETSTQPRVVYRQAGDHYILIEYGSMNLDLHHRFRIHFLMEQLEKEKIQGIQEISPGVSSLQIHFDGKILHQQLLIEKLIEIEQNLFSNQTNLRIQSRILYLPLTFQDSTTLNAVQRYQQTVRHHAPYLPNNVDFIQRINGLQSTEDVRQIVFNSSYLILGLGDVYLGAPCAIPIDPRHRLVTSKYNPARTFTPEGTVGIGGVYLCIYGMDSPGGYQLIGRTLPIFNTFCQNQMFKDQKPWLFRFFDQIRFYPVDENQLEIQREDFRHGKLQIKIIEDNFFDLNQYDEFLQKEKQSIDLFLHKRDEAFNKEISLWKNYEQDQTQTTISTEIPQEIEEEDEENENIKTIRADVCGNVWKILIETNQLVNVDTPILILEAMKMELIIRSPCQGQIINIRCQIGQLVSNNDILFKIQST
;
A
#
# COMPACT_ATOMS: atom_id res chain seq x y z
N LEU A 1 -24.75 -11.23 10.96
CA LEU A 1 -25.72 -12.18 10.37
C LEU A 1 -25.73 -13.49 11.15
N LYS A 2 -24.56 -14.12 11.35
CA LYS A 2 -24.42 -15.32 12.18
C LYS A 2 -23.04 -15.35 12.82
N GLU A 3 -22.91 -15.96 13.99
CA GLU A 3 -21.62 -16.19 14.65
C GLU A 3 -21.55 -17.65 15.11
N LEU A 4 -20.47 -18.32 14.76
CA LEU A 4 -20.10 -19.63 15.26
C LEU A 4 -19.00 -19.45 16.29
N LYS A 5 -19.25 -19.96 17.51
CA LYS A 5 -18.25 -19.93 18.58
C LYS A 5 -17.11 -20.89 18.26
N GLU A 6 -15.94 -20.55 18.78
CA GLU A 6 -14.77 -21.42 18.73
C GLU A 6 -15.03 -22.76 19.44
N THR A 7 -14.53 -23.84 18.85
CA THR A 7 -14.52 -25.19 19.41
C THR A 7 -13.12 -25.78 19.29
N SER A 8 -12.90 -27.00 19.78
CA SER A 8 -11.61 -27.68 19.67
C SER A 8 -11.18 -27.97 18.22
N THR A 9 -12.09 -27.94 17.26
CA THR A 9 -11.84 -28.32 15.86
C THR A 9 -12.22 -27.22 14.86
N GLN A 10 -12.77 -26.10 15.33
CA GLN A 10 -13.23 -25.00 14.49
C GLN A 10 -12.90 -23.66 15.15
N PRO A 11 -12.22 -22.73 14.45
CA PRO A 11 -12.02 -21.38 14.96
C PRO A 11 -13.37 -20.64 15.03
N ARG A 12 -13.42 -19.55 15.81
CA ARG A 12 -14.56 -18.63 15.77
C ARG A 12 -14.81 -18.17 14.32
N VAL A 13 -16.07 -18.12 13.87
CA VAL A 13 -16.43 -17.61 12.53
C VAL A 13 -17.55 -16.59 12.63
N VAL A 14 -17.37 -15.43 12.02
CA VAL A 14 -18.40 -14.38 11.98
C VAL A 14 -18.83 -14.12 10.55
N TYR A 15 -20.14 -14.25 10.30
CA TYR A 15 -20.78 -13.89 9.04
C TYR A 15 -21.39 -12.50 9.18
N ARG A 16 -20.80 -11.53 8.47
CA ARG A 16 -21.21 -10.13 8.47
C ARG A 16 -21.91 -9.76 7.17
N GLN A 17 -22.85 -8.82 7.26
CA GLN A 17 -23.37 -8.13 6.10
C GLN A 17 -22.32 -7.12 5.62
N ALA A 18 -22.04 -7.08 4.32
CA ALA A 18 -21.02 -6.22 3.73
C ALA A 18 -21.58 -5.41 2.54
N GLY A 19 -22.75 -4.80 2.74
CA GLY A 19 -23.55 -4.18 1.68
C GLY A 19 -24.69 -5.09 1.20
N ASP A 20 -25.41 -4.65 0.16
CA ASP A 20 -26.61 -5.34 -0.32
C ASP A 20 -26.32 -6.68 -1.00
N HIS A 21 -25.13 -6.81 -1.60
CA HIS A 21 -24.75 -7.95 -2.45
C HIS A 21 -23.61 -8.78 -1.89
N TYR A 22 -23.17 -8.54 -0.65
CA TYR A 22 -21.99 -9.21 -0.10
C TYR A 22 -22.18 -9.75 1.30
N ILE A 23 -21.54 -10.90 1.53
CA ILE A 23 -21.28 -11.44 2.86
C ILE A 23 -19.78 -11.43 3.08
N LEU A 24 -19.35 -10.97 4.26
CA LEU A 24 -17.98 -11.10 4.71
C LEU A 24 -17.91 -12.18 5.79
N ILE A 25 -17.09 -13.20 5.56
CA ILE A 25 -16.78 -14.26 6.52
C ILE A 25 -15.46 -13.90 7.18
N GLU A 26 -15.41 -13.83 8.50
CA GLU A 26 -14.18 -13.57 9.27
C GLU A 26 -13.86 -14.78 10.15
N TYR A 27 -12.60 -15.19 10.14
CA TYR A 27 -12.10 -16.31 10.94
C TYR A 27 -11.25 -15.82 12.12
N GLY A 28 -11.51 -16.40 13.29
CA GLY A 28 -10.74 -16.21 14.50
C GLY A 28 -10.96 -14.87 15.20
N SER A 29 -9.96 -14.53 16.01
CA SER A 29 -9.81 -13.20 16.61
C SER A 29 -9.04 -12.29 15.65
N MET A 30 -8.79 -11.03 16.04
CA MET A 30 -8.04 -10.09 15.21
C MET A 30 -6.52 -10.34 15.31
N ASN A 31 -6.10 -11.56 14.98
CA ASN A 31 -4.72 -12.04 15.00
C ASN A 31 -4.35 -12.68 13.65
N LEU A 32 -3.07 -12.57 13.29
CA LEU A 32 -2.52 -13.24 12.11
C LEU A 32 -2.27 -14.72 12.43
N ASP A 33 -3.04 -15.60 11.79
CA ASP A 33 -2.90 -17.04 11.89
C ASP A 33 -3.04 -17.68 10.50
N LEU A 34 -2.01 -18.44 10.09
CA LEU A 34 -1.99 -19.10 8.78
C LEU A 34 -3.02 -20.22 8.68
N HIS A 35 -3.45 -20.82 9.79
CA HIS A 35 -4.53 -21.81 9.80
C HIS A 35 -5.82 -21.22 9.25
N HIS A 36 -6.18 -20.00 9.67
CA HIS A 36 -7.35 -19.30 9.14
C HIS A 36 -7.21 -19.06 7.65
N ARG A 37 -6.04 -18.61 7.18
CA ARG A 37 -5.82 -18.35 5.76
C ARG A 37 -5.88 -19.62 4.90
N PHE A 38 -5.37 -20.75 5.41
CA PHE A 38 -5.48 -22.06 4.77
C PHE A 38 -6.92 -22.52 4.70
N ARG A 39 -7.67 -22.34 5.80
CA ARG A 39 -9.09 -22.67 5.87
C ARG A 39 -9.89 -21.92 4.81
N ILE A 40 -9.67 -20.60 4.70
CA ILE A 40 -10.25 -19.73 3.66
C ILE A 40 -9.90 -20.23 2.25
N HIS A 41 -8.66 -20.67 2.02
CA HIS A 41 -8.25 -21.15 0.71
C HIS A 41 -9.02 -22.40 0.29
N PHE A 42 -9.11 -23.40 1.17
CA PHE A 42 -9.82 -24.63 0.85
C PHE A 42 -11.32 -24.39 0.68
N LEU A 43 -11.92 -23.49 1.47
CA LEU A 43 -13.30 -23.07 1.25
C LEU A 43 -13.47 -22.40 -0.12
N MET A 44 -12.59 -21.47 -0.48
CA MET A 44 -12.60 -20.80 -1.78
C MET A 44 -12.50 -21.82 -2.93
N GLU A 45 -11.53 -22.73 -2.90
CA GLU A 45 -11.38 -23.76 -3.94
C GLU A 45 -12.61 -24.68 -4.04
N GLN A 46 -13.23 -25.00 -2.91
CA GLN A 46 -14.43 -25.84 -2.89
C GLN A 46 -15.62 -25.10 -3.50
N LEU A 47 -15.82 -23.83 -3.17
CA LEU A 47 -16.88 -23.01 -3.75
C LEU A 47 -16.70 -22.82 -5.26
N GLU A 48 -15.46 -22.64 -5.72
CA GLU A 48 -15.14 -22.58 -7.15
C GLU A 48 -15.46 -23.90 -7.89
N LYS A 49 -15.27 -25.05 -7.22
CA LYS A 49 -15.62 -26.37 -7.76
C LYS A 49 -17.13 -26.60 -7.79
N GLU A 50 -17.84 -26.23 -6.74
CA GLU A 50 -19.29 -26.44 -6.62
C GLU A 50 -20.11 -25.55 -7.56
N LYS A 51 -19.59 -24.36 -7.93
CA LYS A 51 -20.24 -23.42 -8.84
C LYS A 51 -21.70 -23.11 -8.43
N ILE A 52 -21.88 -22.77 -7.15
CA ILE A 52 -23.19 -22.50 -6.58
C ILE A 52 -23.88 -21.36 -7.33
N GLN A 53 -25.06 -21.63 -7.87
CA GLN A 53 -25.84 -20.63 -8.59
C GLN A 53 -26.18 -19.44 -7.68
N GLY A 54 -25.87 -18.23 -8.14
CA GLY A 54 -26.06 -16.99 -7.40
C GLY A 54 -24.78 -16.43 -6.77
N ILE A 55 -23.71 -17.22 -6.60
CA ILE A 55 -22.38 -16.68 -6.27
C ILE A 55 -21.74 -16.11 -7.55
N GLN A 56 -21.26 -14.87 -7.47
CA GLN A 56 -20.67 -14.15 -8.61
C GLN A 56 -19.15 -14.00 -8.51
N GLU A 57 -18.65 -13.73 -7.30
CA GLU A 57 -17.22 -13.53 -7.04
C GLU A 57 -16.87 -13.98 -5.63
N ILE A 58 -15.66 -14.51 -5.48
CA ILE A 58 -15.09 -14.94 -4.20
C ILE A 58 -13.73 -14.27 -4.05
N SER A 59 -13.59 -13.42 -3.04
CA SER A 59 -12.42 -12.56 -2.87
C SER A 59 -11.78 -12.84 -1.50
N PRO A 60 -10.69 -13.63 -1.43
CA PRO A 60 -10.05 -13.96 -0.16
C PRO A 60 -9.20 -12.79 0.36
N GLY A 61 -9.34 -12.51 1.66
CA GLY A 61 -8.44 -11.67 2.43
C GLY A 61 -7.41 -12.49 3.22
N VAL A 62 -6.81 -11.86 4.25
CA VAL A 62 -5.86 -12.53 5.15
C VAL A 62 -6.56 -13.52 6.08
N SER A 63 -7.56 -13.04 6.82
CA SER A 63 -8.35 -13.84 7.77
C SER A 63 -9.85 -13.76 7.46
N SER A 64 -10.19 -13.38 6.23
CA SER A 64 -11.58 -13.26 5.78
C SER A 64 -11.79 -13.74 4.34
N LEU A 65 -13.05 -14.02 4.01
CA LEU A 65 -13.51 -14.32 2.66
C LEU A 65 -14.73 -13.45 2.36
N GLN A 66 -14.65 -12.63 1.32
CA GLN A 66 -15.80 -11.86 0.84
C GLN A 66 -16.46 -12.61 -0.32
N ILE A 67 -17.79 -12.72 -0.27
CA ILE A 67 -18.58 -13.39 -1.31
C ILE A 67 -19.56 -12.39 -1.88
N HIS A 68 -19.46 -12.14 -3.18
CA HIS A 68 -20.42 -11.38 -3.97
C HIS A 68 -21.52 -12.34 -4.45
N PHE A 69 -22.79 -12.02 -4.21
CA PHE A 69 -23.91 -12.87 -4.59
C PHE A 69 -25.12 -12.07 -5.11
N ASP A 70 -25.90 -12.72 -5.96
CA ASP A 70 -27.19 -12.21 -6.45
C ASP A 70 -28.33 -12.66 -5.52
N GLY A 71 -28.81 -11.74 -4.69
CA GLY A 71 -29.92 -11.97 -3.77
C GLY A 71 -31.25 -12.35 -4.43
N LYS A 72 -31.43 -12.09 -5.74
CA LYS A 72 -32.62 -12.52 -6.49
C LYS A 72 -32.59 -14.02 -6.82
N ILE A 73 -31.39 -14.60 -6.88
CA ILE A 73 -31.17 -16.01 -7.21
C ILE A 73 -30.95 -16.82 -5.92
N LEU A 74 -30.12 -16.31 -5.01
CA LEU A 74 -29.74 -16.97 -3.77
C LEU A 74 -29.91 -16.02 -2.58
N HIS A 75 -30.90 -16.29 -1.74
CA HIS A 75 -31.14 -15.47 -0.55
C HIS A 75 -29.97 -15.53 0.43
N GLN A 76 -29.63 -14.40 1.06
CA GLN A 76 -28.46 -14.25 1.96
C GLN A 76 -28.40 -15.32 3.05
N GLN A 77 -29.54 -15.63 3.68
CA GLN A 77 -29.62 -16.64 4.73
C GLN A 77 -29.31 -18.06 4.22
N LEU A 78 -29.79 -18.42 3.03
CA LEU A 78 -29.53 -19.72 2.41
C LEU A 78 -28.06 -19.85 2.01
N LEU A 79 -27.43 -18.75 1.55
CA LEU A 79 -25.99 -18.72 1.29
C LEU A 79 -25.20 -19.02 2.58
N ILE A 80 -25.54 -18.38 3.71
CA ILE A 80 -24.87 -18.65 5.00
C ILE A 80 -25.01 -20.12 5.41
N GLU A 81 -26.20 -20.70 5.26
CA GLU A 81 -26.43 -22.11 5.60
C GLU A 81 -25.58 -23.04 4.73
N LYS A 82 -25.53 -22.81 3.42
CA LYS A 82 -24.65 -23.56 2.51
C LYS A 82 -23.18 -23.43 2.86
N LEU A 83 -22.71 -22.22 3.17
CA LEU A 83 -21.31 -21.99 3.54
C LEU A 83 -20.93 -22.76 4.80
N ILE A 84 -21.81 -22.82 5.79
CA ILE A 84 -21.59 -23.58 7.02
C ILE A 84 -21.55 -25.08 6.75
N GLU A 85 -22.45 -25.58 5.91
CA GLU A 85 -22.47 -26.99 5.51
C GLU A 85 -21.17 -27.40 4.80
N ILE A 86 -20.75 -26.62 3.80
CA ILE A 86 -19.51 -26.86 3.03
C ILE A 86 -18.30 -26.84 3.96
N GLU A 87 -18.21 -25.84 4.83
CA GLU A 87 -17.14 -25.71 5.80
C GLU A 87 -17.05 -26.91 6.74
N GLN A 88 -18.19 -27.36 7.28
CA GLN A 88 -18.23 -28.54 8.17
C GLN A 88 -17.77 -29.80 7.44
N ASN A 89 -18.19 -29.98 6.19
CA ASN A 89 -17.81 -31.14 5.38
C ASN A 89 -16.31 -31.14 5.05
N LEU A 90 -15.75 -30.00 4.62
CA LEU A 90 -14.33 -29.87 4.26
C LEU A 90 -13.39 -30.26 5.39
N PHE A 91 -13.67 -29.81 6.60
CA PHE A 91 -12.76 -29.96 7.73
C PHE A 91 -13.12 -31.12 8.67
N SER A 92 -14.09 -31.96 8.30
CA SER A 92 -14.48 -33.14 9.08
C SER A 92 -13.40 -34.23 9.15
N ASN A 93 -12.53 -34.35 8.13
CA ASN A 93 -11.56 -35.44 7.99
C ASN A 93 -10.20 -35.01 7.40
N GLN A 94 -9.88 -33.71 7.37
CA GLN A 94 -8.67 -33.22 6.68
C GLN A 94 -7.40 -33.41 7.51
N THR A 95 -6.40 -34.07 6.90
CA THR A 95 -5.06 -34.28 7.48
C THR A 95 -3.92 -33.69 6.63
N ASN A 96 -4.21 -33.20 5.41
CA ASN A 96 -3.19 -32.71 4.48
C ASN A 96 -3.38 -31.22 4.18
N LEU A 97 -2.76 -30.35 4.98
CA LEU A 97 -2.77 -28.90 4.84
C LEU A 97 -1.54 -28.42 4.08
N ARG A 98 -1.39 -28.91 2.85
CA ARG A 98 -0.26 -28.61 1.97
C ARG A 98 -0.74 -27.97 0.67
N ILE A 99 -0.11 -26.87 0.28
CA ILE A 99 -0.48 -26.07 -0.90
C ILE A 99 0.75 -25.82 -1.77
N GLN A 100 0.56 -25.76 -3.09
CA GLN A 100 1.62 -25.34 -4.03
C GLN A 100 2.10 -23.92 -3.68
N SER A 101 3.40 -23.72 -3.60
CA SER A 101 3.97 -22.45 -3.16
C SER A 101 5.24 -22.16 -3.95
N ARG A 102 5.15 -21.39 -5.04
CA ARG A 102 6.32 -21.07 -5.86
C ARG A 102 7.24 -20.12 -5.10
N ILE A 103 8.55 -20.17 -5.33
CA ILE A 103 9.49 -19.18 -4.77
C ILE A 103 10.00 -18.29 -5.90
N LEU A 104 9.63 -17.01 -5.88
CA LEU A 104 10.02 -16.01 -6.87
C LEU A 104 11.14 -15.13 -6.31
N TYR A 105 12.25 -15.06 -7.05
CA TYR A 105 13.39 -14.20 -6.69
C TYR A 105 13.31 -12.89 -7.48
N LEU A 106 13.09 -11.78 -6.77
CA LEU A 106 12.96 -10.46 -7.36
C LEU A 106 14.15 -9.55 -7.01
N PRO A 107 14.65 -8.73 -7.95
CA PRO A 107 15.60 -7.69 -7.63
C PRO A 107 14.92 -6.59 -6.81
N LEU A 108 15.62 -6.04 -5.83
CA LEU A 108 15.14 -4.89 -5.04
C LEU A 108 16.28 -3.89 -4.86
N THR A 109 16.04 -2.65 -5.25
CA THR A 109 16.85 -1.52 -4.80
C THR A 109 16.24 -0.96 -3.54
N PHE A 110 17.00 -0.98 -2.45
CA PHE A 110 16.57 -0.50 -1.15
C PHE A 110 16.72 1.02 -1.08
N GLN A 111 15.65 1.74 -0.72
CA GLN A 111 15.58 3.20 -0.65
C GLN A 111 16.06 3.90 -1.95
N ASP A 112 15.61 3.43 -3.12
CA ASP A 112 15.87 4.09 -4.40
C ASP A 112 15.31 5.52 -4.47
N SER A 113 15.83 6.33 -5.38
CA SER A 113 15.46 7.74 -5.49
C SER A 113 13.98 7.95 -5.75
N THR A 114 13.32 7.08 -6.53
CA THR A 114 11.90 7.22 -6.84
C THR A 114 11.04 6.96 -5.61
N THR A 115 11.39 5.94 -4.83
CA THR A 115 10.75 5.66 -3.54
C THR A 115 10.88 6.84 -2.56
N LEU A 116 12.09 7.39 -2.42
CA LEU A 116 12.34 8.54 -1.53
C LEU A 116 11.59 9.80 -1.98
N ASN A 117 11.54 10.05 -3.30
CA ASN A 117 10.78 11.15 -3.88
C ASN A 117 9.27 11.05 -3.61
N ALA A 118 8.71 9.83 -3.56
CA ALA A 118 7.30 9.64 -3.20
C ALA A 118 7.02 10.03 -1.73
N VAL A 119 7.95 9.75 -0.83
CA VAL A 119 7.87 10.19 0.58
C VAL A 119 8.02 11.71 0.67
N GLN A 120 8.98 12.30 -0.04
CA GLN A 120 9.18 13.75 -0.09
C GLN A 120 7.95 14.48 -0.63
N ARG A 121 7.34 13.97 -1.70
CA ARG A 121 6.09 14.52 -2.24
C ARG A 121 5.00 14.52 -1.18
N TYR A 122 4.76 13.39 -0.50
CA TYR A 122 3.76 13.32 0.57
C TYR A 122 4.03 14.33 1.68
N GLN A 123 5.29 14.51 2.06
CA GLN A 123 5.68 15.50 3.07
C GLN A 123 5.33 16.93 2.63
N GLN A 124 5.54 17.24 1.35
CA GLN A 124 5.28 18.58 0.81
C GLN A 124 3.79 18.86 0.55
N THR A 125 3.00 17.86 0.19
CA THR A 125 1.64 18.08 -0.34
C THR A 125 0.51 17.59 0.55
N VAL A 126 0.78 16.67 1.49
CA VAL A 126 -0.28 16.05 2.31
C VAL A 126 -0.03 16.22 3.81
N ARG A 127 1.12 15.79 4.32
CA ARG A 127 1.43 15.89 5.75
C ARG A 127 2.92 16.15 5.98
N HIS A 128 3.25 17.37 6.38
CA HIS A 128 4.63 17.82 6.56
C HIS A 128 5.37 17.14 7.71
N HIS A 129 4.66 16.75 8.76
CA HIS A 129 5.25 16.12 9.93
C HIS A 129 4.43 14.91 10.40
N ALA A 130 5.12 13.79 10.59
CA ALA A 130 4.61 12.57 11.18
C ALA A 130 5.78 11.74 11.74
N PRO A 131 5.55 10.83 12.69
CA PRO A 131 6.63 9.97 13.23
C PRO A 131 7.33 9.12 12.16
N TYR A 132 6.61 8.79 11.10
CA TYR A 132 7.12 8.02 9.96
C TYR A 132 7.83 8.87 8.89
N LEU A 133 7.99 10.17 9.13
CA LEU A 133 8.72 11.13 8.29
C LEU A 133 9.96 11.67 9.02
N PRO A 134 11.00 12.14 8.30
CA PRO A 134 11.10 12.25 6.83
C PRO A 134 11.45 10.92 6.13
N ASN A 135 11.83 9.89 6.88
CA ASN A 135 12.25 8.61 6.32
C ASN A 135 11.48 7.44 6.96
N ASN A 136 10.84 6.63 6.10
CA ASN A 136 10.02 5.50 6.54
C ASN A 136 10.84 4.34 7.12
N VAL A 137 12.05 4.09 6.59
CA VAL A 137 12.92 2.99 7.06
C VAL A 137 13.47 3.31 8.44
N ASP A 138 13.84 4.57 8.70
CA ASP A 138 14.24 5.01 10.04
C ASP A 138 13.11 4.78 11.05
N PHE A 139 11.87 5.05 10.66
CA PHE A 139 10.72 4.76 11.51
C PHE A 139 10.53 3.26 11.77
N ILE A 140 10.62 2.42 10.73
CA ILE A 140 10.59 0.96 10.87
C ILE A 140 11.71 0.48 11.82
N GLN A 141 12.92 1.04 11.70
CA GLN A 141 14.05 0.71 12.57
C GLN A 141 13.74 1.02 14.03
N ARG A 142 13.30 2.25 14.33
CA ARG A 142 12.99 2.69 15.70
C ARG A 142 11.85 1.89 16.34
N ILE A 143 10.72 1.78 15.63
CA ILE A 143 9.51 1.14 16.17
C ILE A 143 9.69 -0.37 16.42
N ASN A 144 10.67 -1.02 15.77
CA ASN A 144 11.02 -2.43 15.99
C ASN A 144 12.22 -2.64 16.92
N GLY A 145 12.82 -1.57 17.48
CA GLY A 145 13.95 -1.69 18.41
C GLY A 145 15.24 -2.20 17.77
N LEU A 146 15.41 -1.96 16.47
CA LEU A 146 16.60 -2.33 15.71
C LEU A 146 17.70 -1.29 15.91
N GLN A 147 18.96 -1.70 15.78
CA GLN A 147 20.11 -0.83 16.05
C GLN A 147 20.40 0.13 14.89
N SER A 148 20.12 -0.32 13.67
CA SER A 148 20.43 0.46 12.46
C SER A 148 19.42 0.19 11.34
N THR A 149 19.36 1.08 10.36
CA THR A 149 18.59 0.88 9.12
C THR A 149 19.13 -0.29 8.31
N GLU A 150 20.41 -0.62 8.47
CA GLU A 150 21.01 -1.82 7.89
C GLU A 150 20.37 -3.10 8.44
N ASP A 151 19.97 -3.13 9.72
CA ASP A 151 19.25 -4.29 10.27
C ASP A 151 17.89 -4.49 9.57
N VAL A 152 17.18 -3.39 9.26
CA VAL A 152 15.94 -3.43 8.47
C VAL A 152 16.23 -4.01 7.09
N ARG A 153 17.28 -3.50 6.42
CA ARG A 153 17.72 -3.98 5.11
C ARG A 153 18.02 -5.48 5.13
N GLN A 154 18.77 -5.95 6.12
CA GLN A 154 19.13 -7.37 6.27
C GLN A 154 17.90 -8.24 6.47
N ILE A 155 16.96 -7.83 7.34
CA ILE A 155 15.70 -8.56 7.52
C ILE A 155 14.93 -8.64 6.21
N VAL A 156 14.87 -7.55 5.43
CA VAL A 156 14.17 -7.53 4.14
C VAL A 156 14.75 -8.55 3.15
N PHE A 157 16.07 -8.60 3.00
CA PHE A 157 16.72 -9.51 2.05
C PHE A 157 16.79 -10.97 2.55
N ASN A 158 16.76 -11.21 3.86
CA ASN A 158 16.81 -12.56 4.44
C ASN A 158 15.42 -13.21 4.61
N SER A 159 14.36 -12.48 4.30
CA SER A 159 12.97 -12.95 4.43
C SER A 159 12.49 -13.79 3.25
N SER A 160 11.58 -14.71 3.56
CA SER A 160 10.68 -15.32 2.57
C SER A 160 9.26 -14.85 2.87
N TYR A 161 8.65 -14.14 1.91
CA TYR A 161 7.36 -13.48 2.08
C TYR A 161 6.23 -14.30 1.46
N LEU A 162 5.41 -14.95 2.28
CA LEU A 162 4.26 -15.74 1.84
C LEU A 162 3.09 -14.82 1.48
N ILE A 163 2.62 -14.89 0.23
CA ILE A 163 1.50 -14.10 -0.29
C ILE A 163 0.19 -14.69 0.24
N LEU A 164 -0.56 -13.89 1.00
CA LEU A 164 -1.86 -14.28 1.55
C LEU A 164 -3.00 -13.73 0.69
N GLY A 165 -2.88 -12.50 0.18
CA GLY A 165 -3.89 -11.84 -0.64
C GLY A 165 -3.29 -11.23 -1.90
N LEU A 166 -4.15 -10.90 -2.86
CA LEU A 166 -3.80 -10.17 -4.08
C LEU A 166 -4.75 -8.97 -4.24
N GLY A 167 -4.25 -7.88 -4.81
CA GLY A 167 -4.98 -6.63 -4.96
C GLY A 167 -4.90 -5.69 -3.76
N ASP A 168 -3.82 -5.73 -2.96
CA ASP A 168 -3.52 -4.80 -1.84
C ASP A 168 -2.35 -3.87 -2.21
N VAL A 169 -2.52 -2.79 -2.99
CA VAL A 169 -3.76 -2.35 -3.64
C VAL A 169 -3.67 -2.43 -5.16
N TYR A 170 -4.76 -2.89 -5.79
CA TYR A 170 -4.94 -3.03 -7.25
C TYR A 170 -4.03 -4.06 -7.93
N LEU A 171 -4.41 -4.44 -9.16
CA LEU A 171 -3.58 -5.11 -10.17
C LEU A 171 -2.60 -6.19 -9.64
N GLY A 172 -3.10 -7.14 -8.85
CA GLY A 172 -2.29 -8.27 -8.37
C GLY A 172 -1.24 -7.91 -7.31
N ALA A 173 -1.28 -6.70 -6.74
CA ALA A 173 -0.42 -6.29 -5.64
C ALA A 173 -0.54 -7.27 -4.45
N PRO A 174 0.56 -7.89 -3.99
CA PRO A 174 0.49 -8.92 -2.97
C PRO A 174 0.24 -8.30 -1.59
N CYS A 175 -0.56 -8.96 -0.77
CA CYS A 175 -0.53 -8.81 0.68
C CYS A 175 0.24 -10.00 1.25
N ALA A 176 1.51 -9.82 1.59
CA ALA A 176 2.41 -10.90 1.98
C ALA A 176 2.93 -10.74 3.40
N ILE A 177 3.36 -11.84 4.04
CA ILE A 177 4.00 -11.80 5.37
C ILE A 177 5.33 -12.55 5.34
N PRO A 178 6.33 -12.13 6.12
CA PRO A 178 7.46 -12.99 6.43
C PRO A 178 6.99 -14.29 7.10
N ILE A 179 7.43 -15.43 6.56
CA ILE A 179 7.15 -16.76 7.13
C ILE A 179 7.71 -16.82 8.56
N ASP A 180 8.98 -16.47 8.74
CA ASP A 180 9.61 -16.37 10.06
C ASP A 180 9.03 -15.18 10.84
N PRO A 181 8.39 -15.40 12.02
CA PRO A 181 7.87 -14.31 12.85
C PRO A 181 8.92 -13.27 13.27
N ARG A 182 10.21 -13.66 13.35
CA ARG A 182 11.32 -12.76 13.68
C ARG A 182 11.62 -11.75 12.58
N HIS A 183 11.07 -11.95 11.38
CA HIS A 183 11.24 -11.02 10.27
C HIS A 183 10.03 -10.09 10.08
N ARG A 184 8.98 -10.23 10.89
CA ARG A 184 7.76 -9.41 10.83
C ARG A 184 8.00 -8.04 11.44
N LEU A 185 8.56 -7.15 10.63
CA LEU A 185 8.71 -5.73 10.94
C LEU A 185 7.32 -5.11 11.09
N VAL A 186 6.98 -4.68 12.30
CA VAL A 186 5.71 -4.02 12.61
C VAL A 186 5.82 -2.54 12.32
N THR A 187 4.86 -1.95 11.63
CA THR A 187 4.81 -0.51 11.41
C THR A 187 3.38 -0.01 11.20
N SER A 188 3.14 1.29 11.32
CA SER A 188 1.83 1.87 11.03
C SER A 188 1.62 2.04 9.52
N LYS A 189 0.36 2.11 9.10
CA LYS A 189 0.03 2.72 7.80
C LYS A 189 0.08 4.25 7.93
N TYR A 190 0.30 4.92 6.81
CA TYR A 190 0.19 6.37 6.68
C TYR A 190 -1.18 6.87 7.15
N ASN A 191 -1.20 8.10 7.68
CA ASN A 191 -2.42 8.78 8.11
C ASN A 191 -2.31 10.29 7.79
N PRO A 192 -3.06 10.83 6.81
CA PRO A 192 -3.85 10.07 5.81
C PRO A 192 -2.94 9.30 4.84
N ALA A 193 -3.52 8.42 4.02
CA ALA A 193 -2.76 7.70 2.99
C ALA A 193 -2.22 8.65 1.90
N ARG A 194 -1.13 8.25 1.23
CA ARG A 194 -0.62 8.99 0.06
C ARG A 194 -1.62 8.95 -1.09
N THR A 195 -1.64 10.03 -1.87
CA THR A 195 -2.38 10.14 -3.13
C THR A 195 -1.65 9.44 -4.28
N PHE A 196 -0.32 9.34 -4.22
CA PHE A 196 0.54 8.77 -5.26
C PHE A 196 1.66 7.92 -4.65
N THR A 197 1.92 6.77 -5.28
CA THR A 197 3.00 5.83 -5.00
C THR A 197 3.41 5.22 -6.35
N PRO A 198 4.68 5.29 -6.74
CA PRO A 198 5.15 4.76 -8.02
C PRO A 198 4.96 3.24 -8.16
N GLU A 199 4.68 2.77 -9.37
CA GLU A 199 4.66 1.35 -9.71
C GLU A 199 5.98 0.64 -9.33
N GLY A 200 5.85 -0.58 -8.80
CA GLY A 200 6.95 -1.44 -8.37
C GLY A 200 7.49 -1.09 -7.00
N THR A 201 7.00 -0.01 -6.36
CA THR A 201 7.41 0.33 -5.00
C THR A 201 7.03 -0.81 -4.06
N VAL A 202 7.93 -1.13 -3.13
CA VAL A 202 7.73 -2.10 -2.07
C VAL A 202 7.48 -1.36 -0.76
N GLY A 203 6.46 -1.78 -0.02
CA GLY A 203 6.13 -1.17 1.27
C GLY A 203 5.74 -2.17 2.34
N ILE A 204 5.84 -1.75 3.60
CA ILE A 204 5.43 -2.51 4.79
C ILE A 204 4.33 -1.74 5.53
N GLY A 205 3.24 -2.40 5.90
CA GLY A 205 2.12 -1.81 6.63
C GLY A 205 1.53 -2.80 7.62
N GLY A 206 1.53 -2.48 8.91
CA GLY A 206 1.38 -3.51 9.94
C GLY A 206 2.58 -4.45 9.87
N VAL A 207 2.34 -5.74 9.67
CA VAL A 207 3.37 -6.77 9.41
C VAL A 207 3.41 -7.21 7.94
N TYR A 208 2.57 -6.59 7.10
CA TYR A 208 2.35 -7.01 5.73
C TYR A 208 3.29 -6.28 4.78
N LEU A 209 3.80 -7.00 3.79
CA LEU A 209 4.53 -6.46 2.65
C LEU A 209 3.58 -6.35 1.45
N CYS A 210 3.73 -5.26 0.69
CA CYS A 210 3.08 -5.01 -0.58
C CYS A 210 4.09 -4.63 -1.65
N ILE A 211 3.77 -4.95 -2.91
CA ILE A 211 4.41 -4.39 -4.11
C ILE A 211 3.31 -3.70 -4.92
N TYR A 212 3.44 -2.39 -5.16
CA TYR A 212 2.44 -1.60 -5.88
C TYR A 212 2.44 -1.94 -7.37
N GLY A 213 1.34 -2.51 -7.89
CA GLY A 213 1.25 -3.00 -9.28
C GLY A 213 1.04 -1.91 -10.34
N MET A 214 0.76 -0.68 -9.92
CA MET A 214 0.60 0.51 -10.76
C MET A 214 0.89 1.76 -9.94
N ASP A 215 0.99 2.91 -10.61
CA ASP A 215 0.95 4.20 -9.94
C ASP A 215 -0.40 4.35 -9.22
N SER A 216 -0.37 4.47 -7.89
CA SER A 216 -1.62 4.45 -7.10
C SER A 216 -1.50 5.17 -5.75
N PRO A 217 -2.64 5.51 -5.11
CA PRO A 217 -2.66 5.81 -3.69
C PRO A 217 -2.07 4.66 -2.86
N GLY A 218 -1.54 4.96 -1.68
CA GLY A 218 -0.86 3.96 -0.87
C GLY A 218 -0.70 4.36 0.59
N GLY A 219 -0.91 3.38 1.48
CA GLY A 219 -0.79 3.57 2.93
C GLY A 219 0.44 2.93 3.57
N TYR A 220 1.22 2.11 2.85
CA TYR A 220 2.32 1.34 3.46
C TYR A 220 3.57 2.21 3.56
N GLN A 221 4.42 1.96 4.55
CA GLN A 221 5.74 2.57 4.70
C GLN A 221 6.66 2.08 3.59
N LEU A 222 7.28 2.99 2.84
CA LEU A 222 8.02 2.64 1.64
C LEU A 222 9.47 2.26 1.96
N ILE A 223 9.96 1.18 1.34
CA ILE A 223 11.30 0.64 1.63
C ILE A 223 12.22 0.53 0.40
N GLY A 224 11.67 0.55 -0.82
CA GLY A 224 12.45 0.43 -2.06
C GLY A 224 11.57 0.09 -3.25
N ARG A 225 12.18 -0.34 -4.36
CA ARG A 225 11.47 -0.65 -5.62
C ARG A 225 11.96 -1.92 -6.30
N THR A 226 11.05 -2.64 -6.96
CA THR A 226 11.29 -3.91 -7.67
C THR A 226 10.73 -3.87 -9.10
N LEU A 227 10.61 -5.02 -9.75
CA LEU A 227 10.07 -5.19 -11.10
C LEU A 227 8.55 -4.93 -11.16
N PRO A 228 8.00 -4.60 -12.35
CA PRO A 228 6.56 -4.53 -12.54
C PRO A 228 5.92 -5.91 -12.40
N ILE A 229 5.01 -6.01 -11.44
CA ILE A 229 4.31 -7.26 -11.08
C ILE A 229 3.01 -7.47 -11.87
N PHE A 230 2.64 -6.49 -12.70
CA PHE A 230 1.50 -6.53 -13.59
C PHE A 230 1.93 -6.17 -15.01
N ASN A 231 1.51 -6.97 -16.00
CA ASN A 231 1.84 -6.76 -17.41
C ASN A 231 0.58 -6.87 -18.26
N THR A 232 -0.04 -5.71 -18.54
CA THR A 232 -1.34 -5.59 -19.22
C THR A 232 -1.47 -6.41 -20.49
N PHE A 233 -0.40 -6.50 -21.28
CA PHE A 233 -0.40 -7.18 -22.58
C PHE A 233 0.29 -8.55 -22.55
N CYS A 234 0.68 -9.05 -21.37
CA CYS A 234 1.37 -10.34 -21.19
C CYS A 234 2.54 -10.57 -22.17
N GLN A 235 3.30 -9.51 -22.48
CA GLN A 235 4.46 -9.57 -23.39
C GLN A 235 5.59 -10.43 -22.82
N ASN A 236 5.71 -10.48 -21.50
CA ASN A 236 6.68 -11.33 -20.84
C ASN A 236 6.08 -12.71 -20.52
N GLN A 237 6.75 -13.77 -20.97
CA GLN A 237 6.33 -15.17 -20.77
C GLN A 237 6.27 -15.60 -19.30
N MET A 238 6.85 -14.83 -18.38
CA MET A 238 6.70 -15.04 -16.93
C MET A 238 5.25 -14.88 -16.46
N PHE A 239 4.42 -14.14 -17.22
CA PHE A 239 2.98 -13.99 -17.00
C PHE A 239 2.24 -15.15 -17.69
N LYS A 240 1.94 -16.19 -16.92
CA LYS A 240 1.37 -17.45 -17.43
C LYS A 240 -0.13 -17.32 -17.72
N ASP A 241 -0.62 -18.17 -18.62
CA ASP A 241 -2.05 -18.35 -18.93
C ASP A 241 -2.76 -17.07 -19.41
N GLN A 242 -2.03 -16.14 -20.04
CA GLN A 242 -2.52 -14.81 -20.42
C GLN A 242 -3.09 -14.00 -19.24
N LYS A 243 -2.66 -14.33 -18.01
CA LYS A 243 -3.03 -13.57 -16.81
C LYS A 243 -2.02 -12.45 -16.59
N PRO A 244 -2.48 -11.19 -16.49
CA PRO A 244 -1.56 -10.05 -16.41
C PRO A 244 -0.90 -9.88 -15.03
N TRP A 245 -1.25 -10.66 -14.01
CA TRP A 245 -0.63 -10.62 -12.69
C TRP A 245 0.40 -11.74 -12.50
N LEU A 246 1.55 -11.41 -11.92
CA LEU A 246 2.68 -12.36 -11.76
C LEU A 246 2.44 -13.41 -10.67
N PHE A 247 1.83 -13.00 -9.55
CA PHE A 247 1.76 -13.78 -8.33
C PHE A 247 0.50 -14.63 -8.21
N ARG A 248 0.58 -15.68 -7.40
CA ARG A 248 -0.51 -16.55 -6.99
C ARG A 248 -0.61 -16.55 -5.46
N PHE A 249 -1.75 -16.96 -4.93
CA PHE A 249 -1.87 -17.19 -3.49
C PHE A 249 -0.83 -18.22 -3.04
N PHE A 250 -0.23 -17.97 -1.88
CA PHE A 250 0.82 -18.79 -1.26
C PHE A 250 2.15 -18.87 -2.02
N ASP A 251 2.35 -18.10 -3.09
CA ASP A 251 3.70 -17.85 -3.57
C ASP A 251 4.56 -17.21 -2.48
N GLN A 252 5.87 -17.39 -2.57
CA GLN A 252 6.87 -16.81 -1.70
C GLN A 252 7.74 -15.85 -2.50
N ILE A 253 7.81 -14.60 -2.05
CA ILE A 253 8.74 -13.61 -2.61
C ILE A 253 10.04 -13.66 -1.81
N ARG A 254 11.18 -13.67 -2.51
CA ARG A 254 12.50 -13.44 -1.94
C ARG A 254 13.21 -12.35 -2.72
N PHE A 255 13.80 -11.39 -2.03
CA PHE A 255 14.53 -10.31 -2.69
C PHE A 255 16.02 -10.59 -2.76
N TYR A 256 16.67 -10.05 -3.79
CA TYR A 256 18.12 -9.92 -3.84
C TYR A 256 18.50 -8.47 -4.17
N PRO A 257 19.59 -7.93 -3.60
CA PRO A 257 19.94 -6.53 -3.76
C PRO A 257 20.48 -6.25 -5.17
N VAL A 258 20.07 -5.13 -5.75
CA VAL A 258 20.63 -4.55 -6.97
C VAL A 258 20.75 -3.03 -6.81
N ASP A 259 21.70 -2.42 -7.52
CA ASP A 259 21.77 -0.95 -7.59
C ASP A 259 20.64 -0.37 -8.47
N GLU A 260 20.40 0.93 -8.32
CA GLU A 260 19.28 1.61 -8.98
C GLU A 260 19.38 1.57 -10.51
N ASN A 261 20.58 1.76 -11.07
CA ASN A 261 20.78 1.74 -12.52
C ASN A 261 20.54 0.34 -13.09
N GLN A 262 20.99 -0.69 -12.39
CA GLN A 262 20.71 -2.09 -12.74
C GLN A 262 19.22 -2.37 -12.69
N LEU A 263 18.51 -1.89 -11.67
CA LEU A 263 17.07 -2.09 -11.55
C LEU A 263 16.32 -1.44 -12.71
N GLU A 264 16.68 -0.23 -13.14
CA GLU A 264 16.00 0.43 -14.27
C GLU A 264 16.14 -0.36 -15.57
N ILE A 265 17.34 -0.87 -15.87
CA ILE A 265 17.56 -1.73 -17.03
C ILE A 265 16.72 -3.00 -16.91
N GLN A 266 16.74 -3.65 -15.74
CA GLN A 266 15.98 -4.88 -15.50
C GLN A 266 14.47 -4.66 -15.60
N ARG A 267 13.95 -3.52 -15.14
CA ARG A 267 12.53 -3.14 -15.24
C ARG A 267 12.10 -3.03 -16.70
N GLU A 268 12.87 -2.33 -17.54
CA GLU A 268 12.58 -2.21 -18.97
C GLU A 268 12.68 -3.54 -19.72
N ASP A 269 13.71 -4.34 -19.44
CA ASP A 269 13.85 -5.66 -20.04
C ASP A 269 12.73 -6.61 -19.59
N PHE A 270 12.29 -6.54 -18.33
CA PHE A 270 11.19 -7.34 -17.82
C PHE A 270 9.85 -6.96 -18.46
N ARG A 271 9.57 -5.67 -18.67
CA ARG A 271 8.35 -5.22 -19.37
C ARG A 271 8.22 -5.81 -20.76
N HIS A 272 9.34 -5.86 -21.48
CA HIS A 272 9.40 -6.32 -22.87
C HIS A 272 9.73 -7.82 -23.04
N GLY A 273 9.74 -8.59 -21.94
CA GLY A 273 9.98 -10.04 -21.99
C GLY A 273 11.43 -10.46 -22.28
N LYS A 274 12.39 -9.55 -22.15
CA LYS A 274 13.83 -9.81 -22.33
C LYS A 274 14.50 -10.33 -21.06
N LEU A 275 13.92 -10.07 -19.89
CA LEU A 275 14.38 -10.59 -18.60
C LEU A 275 13.42 -11.65 -18.08
N GLN A 276 13.99 -12.78 -17.62
CA GLN A 276 13.31 -13.79 -16.84
C GLN A 276 13.88 -13.81 -15.42
N ILE A 277 13.01 -13.99 -14.43
CA ILE A 277 13.42 -14.14 -13.03
C ILE A 277 13.46 -15.62 -12.65
N LYS A 278 14.26 -15.96 -11.64
CA LYS A 278 14.28 -17.31 -11.08
C LYS A 278 12.97 -17.57 -10.34
N ILE A 279 12.26 -18.63 -10.76
CA ILE A 279 11.10 -19.19 -10.05
C ILE A 279 11.37 -20.65 -9.74
N ILE A 280 11.24 -21.04 -8.47
CA ILE A 280 11.19 -22.44 -8.06
C ILE A 280 9.73 -22.86 -8.09
N GLU A 281 9.35 -23.64 -9.11
CA GLU A 281 7.97 -24.11 -9.31
C GLU A 281 7.63 -25.28 -8.38
N ASP A 282 8.52 -26.26 -8.25
CA ASP A 282 8.33 -27.49 -7.48
C ASP A 282 8.58 -27.28 -5.98
N ASN A 283 7.77 -26.41 -5.37
CA ASN A 283 7.80 -26.16 -3.93
C ASN A 283 6.38 -26.13 -3.35
N PHE A 284 6.27 -26.51 -2.08
CA PHE A 284 5.01 -26.56 -1.36
C PHE A 284 5.17 -25.92 0.01
N PHE A 285 4.13 -25.25 0.48
CA PHE A 285 4.02 -24.83 1.86
C PHE A 285 3.17 -25.86 2.61
N ASP A 286 3.76 -26.44 3.65
CA ASP A 286 3.11 -27.43 4.51
C ASP A 286 2.90 -26.80 5.89
N LEU A 287 1.63 -26.71 6.31
CA LEU A 287 1.28 -26.06 7.56
C LEU A 287 1.80 -26.81 8.79
N ASN A 288 1.87 -28.14 8.73
CA ASN A 288 2.40 -28.94 9.84
C ASN A 288 3.91 -28.69 10.03
N GLN A 289 4.66 -28.60 8.92
CA GLN A 289 6.09 -28.26 8.98
C GLN A 289 6.31 -26.84 9.52
N TYR A 290 5.42 -25.91 9.18
CA TYR A 290 5.46 -24.57 9.73
C TYR A 290 5.18 -24.56 11.24
N ASP A 291 4.23 -25.35 11.74
CA ASP A 291 3.96 -25.48 13.16
C ASP A 291 5.13 -26.11 13.93
N GLU A 292 5.75 -27.16 13.37
CA GLU A 292 6.98 -27.74 13.92
C GLU A 292 8.10 -26.71 14.00
N PHE A 293 8.27 -25.88 12.97
CA PHE A 293 9.22 -24.77 12.97
C PHE A 293 8.92 -23.75 14.09
N LEU A 294 7.66 -23.34 14.24
CA LEU A 294 7.25 -22.40 15.28
C LEU A 294 7.50 -22.95 16.69
N GLN A 295 7.21 -24.25 16.91
CA GLN A 295 7.48 -24.90 18.19
C GLN A 295 8.97 -24.99 18.48
N LYS A 296 9.77 -25.39 17.48
CA LYS A 296 11.23 -25.51 17.59
C LYS A 296 11.89 -24.17 17.90
N GLU A 297 11.48 -23.10 17.23
CA GLU A 297 12.08 -21.77 17.35
C GLU A 297 11.38 -20.88 18.38
N LYS A 298 10.41 -21.42 19.14
CA LYS A 298 9.52 -20.67 20.03
C LYS A 298 10.26 -19.69 20.93
N GLN A 299 11.32 -20.14 21.60
CA GLN A 299 12.08 -19.30 22.53
C GLN A 299 12.74 -18.11 21.81
N SER A 300 13.32 -18.33 20.63
CA SER A 300 13.96 -17.27 19.84
C SER A 300 12.92 -16.28 19.31
N ILE A 301 11.77 -16.78 18.86
CA ILE A 301 10.64 -15.96 18.41
C ILE A 301 10.12 -15.09 19.57
N ASP A 302 9.84 -15.68 20.73
CA ASP A 302 9.28 -14.98 21.89
C ASP A 302 10.23 -13.87 22.37
N LEU A 303 11.55 -14.11 22.40
CA LEU A 303 12.55 -13.10 22.73
C LEU A 303 12.56 -11.93 21.74
N PHE A 304 12.47 -12.21 20.43
CA PHE A 304 12.41 -11.18 19.41
C PHE A 304 11.14 -10.34 19.53
N LEU A 305 9.98 -10.99 19.69
CA LEU A 305 8.68 -10.33 19.82
C LEU A 305 8.65 -9.43 21.05
N HIS A 306 9.17 -9.89 22.20
CA HIS A 306 9.25 -9.08 23.41
C HIS A 306 10.06 -7.80 23.20
N LYS A 307 11.28 -7.90 22.63
CA LYS A 307 12.12 -6.73 22.35
C LYS A 307 11.43 -5.75 21.40
N ARG A 308 10.77 -6.26 20.36
CA ARG A 308 10.01 -5.45 19.42
C ARG A 308 8.84 -4.75 20.12
N ASP A 309 8.08 -5.44 20.96
CA ASP A 309 6.89 -4.90 21.62
C ASP A 309 7.24 -3.79 22.63
N GLU A 310 8.36 -3.92 23.34
CA GLU A 310 8.90 -2.84 24.17
C GLU A 310 9.19 -1.59 23.34
N ALA A 311 9.87 -1.75 22.20
CA ALA A 311 10.19 -0.64 21.30
C ALA A 311 8.93 -0.03 20.67
N PHE A 312 7.99 -0.87 20.25
CA PHE A 312 6.71 -0.44 19.68
C PHE A 312 5.92 0.40 20.69
N ASN A 313 5.76 -0.08 21.93
CA ASN A 313 5.04 0.64 22.97
C ASN A 313 5.70 1.98 23.31
N LYS A 314 7.03 2.05 23.28
CA LYS A 314 7.79 3.30 23.46
C LYS A 314 7.53 4.28 22.32
N GLU A 315 7.65 3.86 21.06
CA GLU A 315 7.43 4.72 19.89
C GLU A 315 5.97 5.23 19.82
N ILE A 316 4.98 4.37 20.10
CA ILE A 316 3.56 4.77 20.14
C ILE A 316 3.31 5.81 21.23
N SER A 317 3.97 5.68 22.40
CA SER A 317 3.84 6.66 23.48
C SER A 317 4.42 8.02 23.08
N LEU A 318 5.58 8.03 22.40
CA LEU A 318 6.17 9.27 21.86
C LEU A 318 5.26 9.92 20.81
N TRP A 319 4.65 9.12 19.93
CA TRP A 319 3.71 9.60 18.93
C TRP A 319 2.50 10.28 19.56
N LYS A 320 1.86 9.66 20.56
CA LYS A 320 0.70 10.25 21.25
C LYS A 320 1.02 11.61 21.87
N ASN A 321 2.19 11.75 22.49
CA ASN A 321 2.62 13.03 23.07
C ASN A 321 2.81 14.09 21.98
N TYR A 322 3.45 13.72 20.86
CA TYR A 322 3.65 14.62 19.73
C TYR A 322 2.34 15.13 19.12
N GLU A 323 1.32 14.26 18.95
CA GLU A 323 0.02 14.68 18.42
C GLU A 323 -0.73 15.62 19.38
N GLN A 324 -0.62 15.39 20.69
CA GLN A 324 -1.19 16.29 21.70
C GLN A 324 -0.55 17.68 21.63
N ASP A 325 0.77 17.76 21.54
CA ASP A 325 1.50 19.03 21.44
C ASP A 325 1.13 19.80 20.15
N GLN A 326 0.99 19.10 19.01
CA GLN A 326 0.57 19.74 17.76
C GLN A 326 -0.87 20.26 17.83
N THR A 327 -1.81 19.51 18.42
CA THR A 327 -3.19 19.99 18.57
C THR A 327 -3.30 21.23 19.45
N GLN A 328 -2.42 21.41 20.45
CA GLN A 328 -2.38 22.63 21.25
C GLN A 328 -1.76 23.81 20.49
N THR A 329 -0.75 23.56 19.64
CA THR A 329 -0.04 24.60 18.87
C THR A 329 -0.84 25.10 17.66
N THR A 330 -1.74 24.27 17.11
CA THR A 330 -2.54 24.64 15.91
C THR A 330 -3.71 25.57 16.25
N ILE A 331 -4.15 25.63 17.51
CA ILE A 331 -5.22 26.54 17.96
C ILE A 331 -4.76 28.02 17.92
N SER A 332 -3.46 28.31 17.83
CA SER A 332 -2.89 29.67 17.87
C SER A 332 -2.42 30.22 16.52
N THR A 333 -2.76 29.60 15.39
CA THR A 333 -2.51 30.21 14.07
C THR A 333 -3.79 30.84 13.56
N GLU A 334 -4.01 32.09 13.98
CA GLU A 334 -4.98 32.98 13.36
C GLU A 334 -4.70 33.08 11.85
N ILE A 335 -5.77 32.96 11.07
CA ILE A 335 -5.79 33.23 9.63
C ILE A 335 -5.21 34.64 9.41
N PRO A 336 -4.14 34.82 8.63
CA PRO A 336 -3.73 36.16 8.23
C PRO A 336 -4.91 36.83 7.54
N GLN A 337 -5.36 37.96 8.09
CA GLN A 337 -6.41 38.78 7.50
C GLN A 337 -6.07 39.04 6.02
N GLU A 338 -7.06 38.82 5.15
CA GLU A 338 -7.04 39.25 3.76
C GLU A 338 -6.70 40.75 3.73
N ILE A 339 -5.53 41.07 3.20
CA ILE A 339 -5.28 42.40 2.67
C ILE A 339 -5.89 42.39 1.27
N GLU A 340 -7.14 42.84 1.17
CA GLU A 340 -7.70 43.35 -0.08
C GLU A 340 -6.95 44.64 -0.42
N GLU A 341 -5.79 44.51 -1.06
CA GLU A 341 -5.27 45.60 -1.89
C GLU A 341 -6.07 45.57 -3.20
N GLU A 342 -6.89 46.60 -3.40
CA GLU A 342 -7.48 46.94 -4.69
C GLU A 342 -6.37 47.03 -5.74
N ASP A 343 -6.21 45.97 -6.52
CA ASP A 343 -5.26 45.94 -7.62
C ASP A 343 -5.82 46.81 -8.75
N GLU A 344 -5.27 48.02 -8.93
CA GLU A 344 -5.56 48.88 -10.09
C GLU A 344 -5.45 48.05 -11.38
N GLU A 345 -6.53 48.00 -12.16
CA GLU A 345 -6.56 47.35 -13.47
C GLU A 345 -5.61 48.08 -14.44
N ASN A 346 -4.37 47.62 -14.51
CA ASN A 346 -3.44 48.00 -15.55
C ASN A 346 -3.60 47.02 -16.72
N GLU A 347 -3.95 47.52 -17.92
CA GLU A 347 -4.19 46.68 -19.12
C GLU A 347 -3.02 45.74 -19.45
N ASN A 348 -1.81 46.07 -18.98
CA ASN A 348 -0.60 45.27 -19.20
C ASN A 348 -0.30 44.23 -18.11
N ILE A 349 -1.08 44.15 -17.02
CA ILE A 349 -0.88 43.16 -15.95
C ILE A 349 -1.97 42.08 -16.01
N LYS A 350 -1.56 40.84 -16.27
CA LYS A 350 -2.46 39.67 -16.22
C LYS A 350 -2.33 38.96 -14.89
N THR A 351 -3.46 38.86 -14.17
CA THR A 351 -3.57 38.11 -12.91
C THR A 351 -3.99 36.67 -13.20
N ILE A 352 -3.20 35.70 -12.73
CA ILE A 352 -3.51 34.28 -12.87
C ILE A 352 -4.06 33.75 -11.57
N ARG A 353 -5.18 33.04 -11.68
CA ARG A 353 -5.95 32.50 -10.57
C ARG A 353 -5.95 30.97 -10.61
N ALA A 354 -6.22 30.35 -9.47
CA ALA A 354 -6.40 28.91 -9.40
C ALA A 354 -7.76 28.52 -10.00
N ASP A 355 -7.78 27.65 -11.00
CA ASP A 355 -9.03 27.16 -11.62
C ASP A 355 -9.76 26.10 -10.75
N VAL A 356 -9.04 25.52 -9.78
CA VAL A 356 -9.55 24.48 -8.88
C VAL A 356 -8.93 24.62 -7.49
N CYS A 357 -9.62 24.11 -6.47
CA CYS A 357 -9.04 24.01 -5.13
C CYS A 357 -7.96 22.92 -5.08
N GLY A 358 -6.81 23.22 -4.47
CA GLY A 358 -5.69 22.29 -4.37
C GLY A 358 -4.55 22.79 -3.50
N ASN A 359 -3.54 21.97 -3.29
CA ASN A 359 -2.31 22.37 -2.58
C ASN A 359 -1.23 22.78 -3.58
N VAL A 360 -0.53 23.88 -3.32
CA VAL A 360 0.62 24.32 -4.13
C VAL A 360 1.78 23.37 -3.90
N TRP A 361 2.11 22.54 -4.90
CA TRP A 361 3.16 21.54 -4.76
C TRP A 361 4.54 22.08 -5.13
N LYS A 362 4.67 22.74 -6.29
CA LYS A 362 5.95 23.30 -6.76
C LYS A 362 5.72 24.66 -7.40
N ILE A 363 6.66 25.56 -7.18
CA ILE A 363 6.78 26.81 -7.92
C ILE A 363 8.02 26.65 -8.81
N LEU A 364 7.84 26.76 -10.13
CA LEU A 364 8.83 26.44 -11.16
C LEU A 364 9.56 27.67 -11.70
N ILE A 365 9.24 28.84 -11.16
CA ILE A 365 9.71 30.15 -11.62
C ILE A 365 10.11 31.03 -10.45
N GLU A 366 10.82 32.11 -10.76
CA GLU A 366 11.20 33.16 -9.82
C GLU A 366 10.56 34.51 -10.19
N THR A 367 10.41 35.40 -9.22
CA THR A 367 10.02 36.80 -9.49
C THR A 367 11.04 37.45 -10.43
N ASN A 368 10.56 38.28 -11.36
CA ASN A 368 11.31 38.92 -12.45
C ASN A 368 11.75 37.99 -13.60
N GLN A 369 11.41 36.71 -13.57
CA GLN A 369 11.69 35.80 -14.68
C GLN A 369 10.83 36.13 -15.91
N LEU A 370 11.42 36.06 -17.10
CA LEU A 370 10.69 36.14 -18.38
C LEU A 370 10.10 34.78 -18.73
N VAL A 371 8.83 34.76 -19.10
CA VAL A 371 8.08 33.56 -19.50
C VAL A 371 7.43 33.78 -20.86
N ASN A 372 7.34 32.71 -21.65
CA ASN A 372 6.54 32.66 -22.87
C ASN A 372 5.14 32.10 -22.57
N VAL A 373 4.22 32.23 -23.52
CA VAL A 373 2.96 31.46 -23.51
C VAL A 373 3.26 29.98 -23.29
N ASP A 374 2.42 29.32 -22.49
CA ASP A 374 2.49 27.92 -22.11
C ASP A 374 3.69 27.51 -21.23
N THR A 375 4.54 28.45 -20.80
CA THR A 375 5.62 28.16 -19.85
C THR A 375 5.03 27.64 -18.54
N PRO A 376 5.44 26.46 -18.04
CA PRO A 376 5.02 25.97 -16.72
C PRO A 376 5.46 26.91 -15.60
N ILE A 377 4.52 27.34 -14.77
CA ILE A 377 4.76 28.32 -13.70
C ILE A 377 4.73 27.65 -12.33
N LEU A 378 3.69 26.88 -12.05
CA LEU A 378 3.57 26.15 -10.79
C LEU A 378 2.77 24.87 -11.00
N ILE A 379 2.86 23.96 -10.04
CA ILE A 379 2.10 22.71 -10.03
C ILE A 379 1.23 22.67 -8.78
N LEU A 380 -0.08 22.50 -8.97
CA LEU A 380 -1.04 22.21 -7.91
C LEU A 380 -1.23 20.70 -7.78
N GLU A 381 -1.42 20.21 -6.55
CA GLU A 381 -2.03 18.89 -6.31
C GLU A 381 -3.51 19.10 -6.00
N ALA A 382 -4.37 18.68 -6.92
CA ALA A 382 -5.82 18.71 -6.75
C ALA A 382 -6.43 17.40 -7.24
N MET A 383 -7.44 16.90 -6.53
CA MET A 383 -8.15 15.66 -6.92
C MET A 383 -7.20 14.46 -7.16
N LYS A 384 -6.11 14.36 -6.40
CA LYS A 384 -5.05 13.34 -6.53
C LYS A 384 -4.26 13.39 -7.84
N MET A 385 -4.31 14.51 -8.56
CA MET A 385 -3.59 14.76 -9.80
C MET A 385 -2.66 15.94 -9.67
N GLU A 386 -1.60 15.93 -10.47
CA GLU A 386 -0.75 17.10 -10.70
C GLU A 386 -1.39 17.98 -11.79
N LEU A 387 -1.63 19.24 -11.46
CA LEU A 387 -2.16 20.24 -12.39
C LEU A 387 -1.09 21.31 -12.61
N ILE A 388 -0.52 21.31 -13.80
CA ILE A 388 0.50 22.29 -14.21
C ILE A 388 -0.22 23.57 -14.63
N ILE A 389 -0.05 24.64 -13.85
CA ILE A 389 -0.51 25.97 -14.23
C ILE A 389 0.55 26.61 -15.14
N ARG A 390 0.11 27.08 -16.31
CA ARG A 390 0.97 27.63 -17.36
C ARG A 390 0.71 29.11 -17.56
N SER A 391 1.71 29.81 -18.08
CA SER A 391 1.58 31.21 -18.47
C SER A 391 0.61 31.36 -19.65
N PRO A 392 -0.47 32.16 -19.56
CA PRO A 392 -1.34 32.42 -20.71
C PRO A 392 -0.79 33.49 -21.66
N CYS A 393 0.31 34.15 -21.32
CA CYS A 393 0.92 35.20 -22.13
C CYS A 393 2.45 35.15 -22.05
N GLN A 394 3.11 35.84 -22.99
CA GLN A 394 4.51 36.21 -22.84
C GLN A 394 4.59 37.42 -21.91
N GLY A 395 5.61 37.45 -21.05
CA GLY A 395 5.77 38.56 -20.11
C GLY A 395 6.78 38.28 -19.01
N GLN A 396 6.85 39.20 -18.05
CA GLN A 396 7.70 39.09 -16.87
C GLN A 396 6.86 38.78 -15.63
N ILE A 397 7.28 37.82 -14.81
CA ILE A 397 6.63 37.51 -13.53
C ILE A 397 6.87 38.67 -12.57
N ILE A 398 5.82 39.36 -12.13
CA ILE A 398 5.97 40.49 -11.21
C ILE A 398 5.71 40.11 -9.76
N ASN A 399 4.86 39.12 -9.50
CA ASN A 399 4.50 38.73 -8.14
C ASN A 399 4.03 37.27 -8.09
N ILE A 400 4.47 36.53 -7.08
CA ILE A 400 4.02 35.18 -6.75
C ILE A 400 3.31 35.27 -5.39
N ARG A 401 1.98 35.10 -5.36
CA ARG A 401 1.11 35.27 -4.18
C ARG A 401 0.80 33.95 -3.46
N CYS A 402 1.50 32.87 -3.79
CA CYS A 402 1.32 31.58 -3.15
C CYS A 402 2.65 30.98 -2.68
N GLN A 403 2.60 30.13 -1.65
CA GLN A 403 3.76 29.42 -1.11
C GLN A 403 3.62 27.90 -1.28
N ILE A 404 4.75 27.18 -1.37
CA ILE A 404 4.74 25.71 -1.40
C ILE A 404 4.08 25.18 -0.13
N GLY A 405 3.12 24.26 -0.29
CA GLY A 405 2.31 23.68 0.79
C GLY A 405 1.03 24.46 1.13
N GLN A 406 0.82 25.65 0.55
CA GLN A 406 -0.40 26.43 0.76
C GLN A 406 -1.61 25.78 0.08
N LEU A 407 -2.73 25.68 0.80
CA LEU A 407 -4.03 25.35 0.23
C LEU A 407 -4.59 26.59 -0.48
N VAL A 408 -4.95 26.44 -1.75
CA VAL A 408 -5.61 27.46 -2.56
C VAL A 408 -7.03 27.03 -2.90
N SER A 409 -7.95 27.99 -2.86
CA SER A 409 -9.33 27.85 -3.29
C SER A 409 -9.49 28.24 -4.76
N ASN A 410 -10.60 27.83 -5.36
CA ASN A 410 -10.95 28.29 -6.70
C ASN A 410 -11.02 29.83 -6.73
N ASN A 411 -10.43 30.43 -7.77
CA ASN A 411 -10.23 31.86 -7.98
C ASN A 411 -9.20 32.59 -7.10
N ASP A 412 -8.48 31.90 -6.20
CA ASP A 412 -7.38 32.52 -5.46
C ASP A 412 -6.30 33.01 -6.42
N ILE A 413 -5.73 34.19 -6.15
CA ILE A 413 -4.66 34.76 -6.97
C ILE A 413 -3.36 34.00 -6.71
N LEU A 414 -2.80 33.41 -7.76
CA LEU A 414 -1.56 32.64 -7.68
C LEU A 414 -0.35 33.52 -7.98
N PHE A 415 -0.40 34.26 -9.09
CA PHE A 415 0.70 35.13 -9.53
C PHE A 415 0.20 36.16 -10.54
N LYS A 416 1.05 37.15 -10.83
CA LYS A 416 0.79 38.18 -11.83
C LYS A 416 1.93 38.26 -12.85
N ILE A 417 1.56 38.51 -14.09
CA ILE A 417 2.49 38.65 -15.23
C ILE A 417 2.31 40.05 -15.82
N GLN A 418 3.41 40.79 -15.97
CA GLN A 418 3.41 41.97 -16.83
C GLN A 418 3.60 41.50 -18.27
N SER A 419 2.53 41.57 -19.06
CA SER A 419 2.53 41.18 -20.47
C SER A 419 3.46 42.10 -21.27
N THR A 420 4.22 41.53 -22.20
CA THR A 420 5.05 42.26 -23.18
C THR A 420 4.55 42.10 -24.59
#